data_AF-R5M653-F1
#
_entry.id   AF-R5M653-F1
#
_cell.length_a   1.000
_cell.length_b   1.000
_cell.length_c   1.000
_cell.angle_alpha   90.00
_cell.angle_beta   90.00
_cell.angle_gamma   90.00
#
_symmetry.space_group_name_H-M   'P 1'
#
loop_
_entity.id
_entity.type
_entity.pdbx_description
1 polymer ?
#
loop_
_entity_poly.entity_id
_entity_poly.type
_entity_poly.pdbx_seq_one_letter_code
_entity_poly.pdbx_strand_id
1 'polypeptide(L)'
;MAALASCSSEDLPDNFEPKLITGEASGITRTEAVLTGEVELQGSTDMPELSFRYGTSDQIEQTTGTLTPTGNKVQMQVAGLTPGTMYYYSLQGSNGRVNLTGNTMTFVTVPNDRPSVGVPAVLSQGPVSVIVEYEITDDGNEDITATGCYVTDMADGNTQKVEAETEGAEGIKMRVRIDGLRQNATYEIKAYAANNEGESVGEPLTFVTSNAVLLAEAGEFEELMGDGKYTYTSLSIAGPMNGDDLRCLRQMMGRDVDGTATPGQLAEVNLADAHIVEGGGVYGSSRYTENNVVGYGLFADCNSLTSVTLPSDAVKIEKDAFMNCTSIKTITIPASAASISPSSGCTSLAAINVSAANTAYRSIDGVLFDAAATEILWFPIGKQGDYTLPASVKSIGDYAFQGCHITRFTLPDNLTQIGQAVFFDSSVEEVVMPSNLRLIPTATFQKCSRLKTVRLGAATELISNYVFDGCPLTDLYIDAQYPPVCNSNALTSTPDFLPTCTLHVPKGRKNFYKADASWKRFGTIVEE
;
A
#
# COMPACT_ATOMS: atom_id res chain seq x y z
N MET A 1 9.63 -56.64 -110.73
CA MET A 1 10.72 -56.54 -109.74
C MET A 1 10.57 -55.20 -109.03
N ALA A 2 10.78 -55.20 -107.73
CA ALA A 2 10.34 -54.19 -106.76
C ALA A 2 10.90 -52.77 -106.95
N ALA A 3 10.18 -51.77 -106.43
CA ALA A 3 10.70 -50.88 -105.39
C ALA A 3 9.56 -50.14 -104.70
N LEU A 4 9.42 -50.38 -103.39
CA LEU A 4 8.73 -49.52 -102.42
C LEU A 4 9.54 -48.23 -102.24
N ALA A 5 8.87 -47.09 -102.15
CA ALA A 5 9.45 -45.87 -101.57
C ALA A 5 8.62 -45.48 -100.35
N SER A 6 9.33 -45.43 -99.22
CA SER A 6 8.90 -45.04 -97.88
C SER A 6 8.65 -43.53 -97.81
N CYS A 7 7.50 -43.09 -97.29
CA CYS A 7 7.30 -41.71 -96.86
C CYS A 7 7.92 -41.53 -95.46
N SER A 8 8.90 -40.65 -95.35
CA SER A 8 9.49 -40.20 -94.10
C SER A 8 8.53 -39.30 -93.32
N SER A 9 8.49 -39.54 -92.02
CA SER A 9 7.74 -38.80 -91.00
C SER A 9 8.56 -37.60 -90.51
N GLU A 10 8.52 -36.46 -91.19
CA GLU A 10 9.04 -35.18 -90.66
C GLU A 10 8.21 -34.03 -91.24
N ASP A 11 7.14 -33.66 -90.54
CA ASP A 11 6.45 -32.37 -90.64
C ASP A 11 5.56 -32.25 -89.38
N LEU A 12 6.19 -32.10 -88.22
CA LEU A 12 5.51 -31.61 -87.02
C LEU A 12 5.67 -30.07 -87.04
N PRO A 13 4.61 -29.28 -86.81
CA PRO A 13 4.73 -27.83 -86.84
C PRO A 13 5.73 -27.32 -85.78
N ASP A 14 6.67 -26.46 -86.20
CA ASP A 14 7.80 -25.95 -85.41
C ASP A 14 7.43 -24.94 -84.28
N ASN A 15 6.15 -24.67 -84.05
CA ASN A 15 5.71 -23.65 -83.09
C ASN A 15 4.51 -24.14 -82.26
N PHE A 16 4.78 -24.84 -81.17
CA PHE A 16 3.77 -25.20 -80.19
C PHE A 16 3.60 -24.04 -79.19
N GLU A 17 2.34 -23.68 -78.91
CA GLU A 17 2.03 -22.71 -77.86
C GLU A 17 2.44 -23.28 -76.49
N PRO A 18 3.14 -22.51 -75.65
CA PRO A 18 3.41 -22.88 -74.26
C PRO A 18 2.11 -23.19 -73.53
N LYS A 19 2.07 -24.28 -72.77
CA LYS A 19 0.93 -24.58 -71.92
C LYS A 19 1.20 -24.05 -70.52
N LEU A 20 0.34 -23.14 -70.07
CA LEU A 20 0.38 -22.60 -68.71
C LEU A 20 -0.50 -23.43 -67.79
N ILE A 21 0.04 -23.78 -66.63
CA ILE A 21 -0.68 -24.48 -65.58
C ILE A 21 -0.65 -23.61 -64.34
N THR A 22 -1.83 -23.22 -63.86
CA THR A 22 -1.95 -22.52 -62.57
C THR A 22 -1.95 -23.59 -61.47
N GLY A 23 -0.97 -23.51 -60.58
CA GLY A 23 -0.85 -24.41 -59.43
C GLY A 23 -1.73 -23.94 -58.27
N GLU A 24 -1.86 -24.79 -57.24
CA GLU A 24 -2.61 -24.44 -56.03
C GLU A 24 -1.92 -23.30 -55.26
N ALA A 25 -2.74 -22.47 -54.61
CA ALA A 25 -2.28 -21.42 -53.74
C ALA A 25 -1.88 -22.05 -52.40
N SER A 26 -0.80 -21.56 -51.83
CA SER A 26 -0.26 -22.03 -50.56
C SER A 26 0.12 -20.84 -49.68
N GLY A 27 0.42 -21.08 -48.41
CA GLY A 27 0.72 -19.97 -47.48
C GLY A 27 -0.41 -18.93 -47.43
N ILE A 28 -1.66 -19.37 -47.57
CA ILE A 28 -2.83 -18.50 -47.55
C ILE A 28 -3.01 -18.00 -46.12
N THR A 29 -2.90 -16.68 -45.95
CA THR A 29 -3.18 -15.99 -44.70
C THR A 29 -4.47 -15.18 -44.85
N ARG A 30 -4.76 -14.30 -43.89
CA ARG A 30 -5.88 -13.36 -43.95
C ARG A 30 -5.71 -12.33 -45.07
N THR A 31 -4.48 -11.94 -45.38
CA THR A 31 -4.16 -10.81 -46.28
C THR A 31 -3.17 -11.17 -47.39
N GLU A 32 -2.66 -12.40 -47.40
CA GLU A 32 -1.65 -12.84 -48.35
C GLU A 32 -1.90 -14.26 -48.85
N ALA A 33 -1.32 -14.58 -50.00
CA ALA A 33 -1.24 -15.95 -50.51
C ALA A 33 -0.03 -16.10 -51.44
N VAL A 34 0.53 -17.29 -51.50
CA VAL A 34 1.57 -17.65 -52.48
C VAL A 34 0.91 -18.37 -53.64
N LEU A 35 0.88 -17.71 -54.79
CA LEU A 35 0.40 -18.27 -56.06
C LEU A 35 1.54 -19.00 -56.75
N THR A 36 1.26 -20.17 -57.30
CA THR A 36 2.26 -20.99 -58.01
C THR A 36 1.77 -21.32 -59.41
N GLY A 37 2.71 -21.58 -60.31
CA GLY A 37 2.40 -21.93 -61.68
C GLY A 37 3.57 -22.60 -62.38
N GLU A 38 3.27 -23.31 -63.45
CA GLU A 38 4.24 -24.05 -64.25
C GLU A 38 3.98 -23.81 -65.74
N VAL A 39 5.07 -23.78 -66.51
CA VAL A 39 5.03 -23.63 -67.97
C VAL A 39 5.59 -24.87 -68.62
N GLU A 40 4.78 -25.54 -69.44
CA GLU A 40 5.24 -26.64 -70.29
C GLU A 40 5.61 -26.07 -71.67
N LEU A 41 6.91 -26.04 -71.98
CA LEU A 41 7.44 -25.69 -73.30
C LEU A 41 7.59 -26.96 -74.15
N GLN A 42 7.14 -26.92 -75.40
CA GLN A 42 7.33 -27.99 -76.37
C GLN A 42 8.23 -27.50 -77.51
N GLY A 43 9.21 -28.32 -77.91
CA GLY A 43 10.16 -27.94 -78.98
C GLY A 43 11.09 -26.80 -78.59
N SER A 44 11.32 -25.86 -79.51
CA SER A 44 12.22 -24.70 -79.33
C SER A 44 11.50 -23.40 -78.95
N THR A 45 10.31 -23.47 -78.33
CA THR A 45 9.52 -22.28 -77.98
C THR A 45 10.12 -21.51 -76.80
N ASP A 46 10.26 -20.18 -76.96
CA ASP A 46 10.74 -19.29 -75.91
C ASP A 46 9.72 -19.14 -74.75
N MET A 47 10.24 -18.91 -73.54
CA MET A 47 9.43 -18.65 -72.34
C MET A 47 8.66 -17.32 -72.51
N PRO A 48 7.32 -17.32 -72.39
CA PRO A 48 6.55 -16.08 -72.45
C PRO A 48 6.80 -15.21 -71.21
N GLU A 49 6.50 -13.92 -71.30
CA GLU A 49 6.46 -13.05 -70.13
C GLU A 49 5.28 -13.43 -69.25
N LEU A 50 5.55 -13.79 -67.99
CA LEU A 50 4.55 -14.36 -67.08
C LEU A 50 4.10 -13.35 -66.03
N SER A 51 2.82 -13.39 -65.67
CA SER A 51 2.23 -12.67 -64.54
C SER A 51 1.08 -13.49 -63.96
N PHE A 52 0.76 -13.32 -62.69
CA PHE A 52 -0.53 -13.79 -62.18
C PHE A 52 -1.56 -12.69 -62.38
N ARG A 53 -2.77 -13.08 -62.75
CA ARG A 53 -3.95 -12.25 -62.56
C ARG A 53 -4.79 -12.82 -61.42
N TYR A 54 -5.30 -11.96 -60.55
CA TYR A 54 -6.18 -12.35 -59.44
C TYR A 54 -7.29 -11.31 -59.20
N GLY A 55 -8.38 -11.71 -58.55
CA GLY A 55 -9.49 -10.80 -58.20
C GLY A 55 -10.59 -11.51 -57.41
N THR A 56 -11.53 -10.76 -56.86
CA THR A 56 -12.65 -11.28 -56.05
C THR A 56 -13.84 -11.75 -56.91
N SER A 57 -13.76 -11.54 -58.22
CA SER A 57 -14.71 -11.98 -59.23
C SER A 57 -14.02 -12.83 -60.29
N ASP A 58 -14.80 -13.54 -61.09
CA ASP A 58 -14.33 -14.33 -62.24
C ASP A 58 -13.73 -13.47 -63.37
N GLN A 59 -13.82 -12.14 -63.27
CA GLN A 59 -13.25 -11.18 -64.22
C GLN A 59 -11.76 -10.89 -63.97
N ILE A 60 -11.22 -11.32 -62.81
CA ILE A 60 -9.79 -11.30 -62.45
C ILE A 60 -9.12 -9.93 -62.69
N GLU A 61 -9.41 -8.96 -61.81
CA GLU A 61 -9.22 -7.52 -62.06
C GLU A 61 -7.80 -6.99 -61.81
N GLN A 62 -6.96 -7.71 -61.08
CA GLN A 62 -5.60 -7.30 -60.73
C GLN A 62 -4.56 -8.17 -61.46
N THR A 63 -3.39 -7.57 -61.73
CA THR A 63 -2.26 -8.25 -62.38
C THR A 63 -1.00 -7.99 -61.57
N THR A 64 -0.25 -9.04 -61.26
CA THR A 64 1.05 -8.91 -60.59
C THR A 64 2.10 -8.33 -61.52
N GLY A 65 3.24 -7.90 -60.96
CA GLY A 65 4.43 -7.65 -61.77
C GLY A 65 4.91 -8.90 -62.53
N THR A 66 5.79 -8.68 -63.50
CA THR A 66 6.42 -9.75 -64.30
C THR A 66 7.18 -10.74 -63.42
N LEU A 67 6.94 -12.03 -63.65
CA LEU A 67 7.54 -13.13 -62.88
C LEU A 67 8.89 -13.53 -63.47
N THR A 68 9.82 -13.93 -62.60
CA THR A 68 11.09 -14.55 -63.01
C THR A 68 11.01 -16.06 -62.78
N PRO A 69 10.96 -16.90 -63.82
CA PRO A 69 10.87 -18.36 -63.68
C PRO A 69 12.14 -18.97 -63.09
N THR A 70 11.97 -20.00 -62.26
CA THR A 70 13.06 -20.89 -61.84
C THR A 70 12.89 -22.21 -62.56
N GLY A 71 13.62 -22.39 -63.67
CA GLY A 71 13.36 -23.48 -64.61
C GLY A 71 12.01 -23.26 -65.30
N ASN A 72 11.06 -24.17 -65.09
CA ASN A 72 9.72 -24.10 -65.66
C ASN A 72 8.63 -23.65 -64.66
N LYS A 73 9.01 -23.31 -63.41
CA LYS A 73 8.07 -22.93 -62.35
C LYS A 73 8.16 -21.45 -62.02
N VAL A 74 7.04 -20.87 -61.62
CA VAL A 74 6.91 -19.52 -61.11
C VAL A 74 6.14 -19.50 -59.79
N GLN A 75 6.45 -18.53 -58.96
CA GLN A 75 5.71 -18.25 -57.74
C GLN A 75 5.64 -16.75 -57.49
N MET A 76 4.57 -16.29 -56.82
CA MET A 76 4.41 -14.91 -56.39
C MET A 76 3.63 -14.84 -55.09
N GLN A 77 4.12 -14.07 -54.13
CA GLN A 77 3.35 -13.70 -52.94
C GLN A 77 2.50 -12.48 -53.28
N VAL A 78 1.19 -12.64 -53.21
CA VAL A 78 0.23 -11.52 -53.29
C VAL A 78 -0.12 -11.10 -51.87
N ALA A 79 -0.22 -9.78 -51.65
CA ALA A 79 -0.50 -9.18 -50.36
C ALA A 79 -1.61 -8.11 -50.48
N GLY A 80 -2.15 -7.66 -49.36
CA GLY A 80 -3.25 -6.69 -49.32
C GLY A 80 -4.61 -7.28 -49.72
N LEU A 81 -4.78 -8.58 -49.55
CA LEU A 81 -6.05 -9.26 -49.77
C LEU A 81 -7.04 -8.97 -48.64
N THR A 82 -8.34 -9.03 -48.94
CA THR A 82 -9.41 -8.88 -47.96
C THR A 82 -9.61 -10.21 -47.21
N PRO A 83 -9.68 -10.23 -45.87
CA PRO A 83 -9.99 -11.44 -45.09
C PRO A 83 -11.31 -12.10 -45.49
N GLY A 84 -11.42 -13.42 -45.33
CA GLY A 84 -12.64 -14.21 -45.56
C GLY A 84 -13.17 -14.18 -46.99
N THR A 85 -12.35 -13.73 -47.94
CA THR A 85 -12.78 -13.39 -49.30
C THR A 85 -12.28 -14.43 -50.28
N MET A 86 -13.17 -14.88 -51.17
CA MET A 86 -12.80 -15.76 -52.26
C MET A 86 -12.09 -14.98 -53.36
N TYR A 87 -10.92 -15.48 -53.77
CA TYR A 87 -10.15 -14.96 -54.87
C TYR A 87 -10.06 -15.99 -56.00
N TYR A 88 -10.23 -15.51 -57.22
CA TYR A 88 -9.99 -16.22 -58.47
C TYR A 88 -8.64 -15.78 -59.01
N TYR A 89 -7.81 -16.71 -59.48
CA TYR A 89 -6.51 -16.39 -60.07
C TYR A 89 -6.12 -17.34 -61.20
N SER A 90 -5.27 -16.85 -62.10
CA SER A 90 -4.71 -17.62 -63.21
C SER A 90 -3.31 -17.13 -63.56
N LEU A 91 -2.45 -18.06 -63.98
CA LEU A 91 -1.17 -17.72 -64.61
C LEU A 91 -1.45 -17.20 -66.03
N GLN A 92 -0.89 -16.03 -66.35
CA GLN A 92 -0.95 -15.41 -67.67
C GLN A 92 0.43 -15.39 -68.29
N GLY A 93 0.50 -15.58 -69.61
CA GLY A 93 1.72 -15.50 -70.39
C GLY A 93 1.51 -14.75 -71.68
N SER A 94 2.44 -13.87 -72.06
CA SER A 94 2.40 -13.20 -73.37
C SER A 94 3.76 -13.20 -74.03
N ASN A 95 3.78 -13.40 -75.35
CA ASN A 95 4.98 -13.21 -76.18
C ASN A 95 4.82 -12.02 -77.16
N GLY A 96 3.88 -11.11 -76.86
CA GLY A 96 3.56 -9.93 -77.68
C GLY A 96 2.70 -10.22 -78.91
N ARG A 97 2.38 -11.49 -79.21
CA ARG A 97 1.48 -11.90 -80.31
C ARG A 97 0.28 -12.71 -79.85
N VAL A 98 0.45 -13.54 -78.83
CA VAL A 98 -0.60 -14.39 -78.25
C VAL A 98 -0.60 -14.20 -76.73
N ASN A 99 -1.80 -14.12 -76.16
CA ASN A 99 -2.00 -14.15 -74.71
C ASN A 99 -2.51 -15.54 -74.32
N LEU A 100 -1.78 -16.17 -73.42
CA LEU A 100 -2.04 -17.51 -72.91
C LEU A 100 -2.55 -17.37 -71.48
N THR A 101 -3.56 -18.17 -71.14
CA THR A 101 -4.16 -18.21 -69.81
C THR A 101 -4.16 -19.64 -69.32
N GLY A 102 -3.59 -19.88 -68.15
CA GLY A 102 -3.71 -21.16 -67.45
C GLY A 102 -5.13 -21.37 -66.90
N ASN A 103 -5.38 -22.56 -66.36
CA ASN A 103 -6.64 -22.85 -65.67
C ASN A 103 -6.90 -21.83 -64.53
N THR A 104 -8.15 -21.40 -64.37
CA THR A 104 -8.53 -20.58 -63.21
C THR A 104 -8.58 -21.45 -61.96
N MET A 105 -7.92 -20.99 -60.92
CA MET A 105 -7.93 -21.58 -59.58
C MET A 105 -8.57 -20.60 -58.61
N THR A 106 -9.00 -21.09 -57.45
CA THR A 106 -9.53 -20.26 -56.38
C THR A 106 -8.84 -20.53 -55.06
N PHE A 107 -8.88 -19.55 -54.17
CA PHE A 107 -8.58 -19.73 -52.75
C PHE A 107 -9.45 -18.77 -51.94
N VAL A 108 -9.59 -19.04 -50.64
CA VAL A 108 -10.31 -18.17 -49.71
C VAL A 108 -9.31 -17.73 -48.64
N THR A 109 -9.16 -16.43 -48.46
CA THR A 109 -8.36 -15.90 -47.34
C THR A 109 -9.01 -16.26 -46.02
N VAL A 110 -8.20 -16.37 -44.97
CA VAL A 110 -8.72 -16.64 -43.62
C VAL A 110 -9.63 -15.46 -43.19
N PRO A 111 -10.85 -15.68 -42.66
CA PRO A 111 -11.75 -14.60 -42.18
C PRO A 111 -11.24 -13.95 -40.90
N ASN A 112 -11.72 -12.76 -40.55
CA ASN A 112 -11.55 -12.23 -39.19
C ASN A 112 -12.41 -13.06 -38.22
N ASP A 113 -12.00 -13.11 -36.95
CA ASP A 113 -12.75 -13.78 -35.90
C ASP A 113 -13.12 -12.78 -34.80
N ARG A 114 -14.03 -13.17 -33.91
CA ARG A 114 -14.24 -12.44 -32.66
C ARG A 114 -13.01 -12.57 -31.76
N PRO A 115 -12.74 -11.60 -30.88
CA PRO A 115 -11.61 -11.72 -29.98
C PRO A 115 -11.81 -12.87 -28.98
N SER A 116 -10.74 -13.31 -28.36
CA SER A 116 -10.76 -14.28 -27.26
C SER A 116 -10.19 -13.64 -26.00
N VAL A 117 -10.79 -13.94 -24.85
CA VAL A 117 -10.45 -13.32 -23.57
C VAL A 117 -10.31 -14.38 -22.48
N GLY A 118 -9.27 -14.23 -21.66
CA GLY A 118 -8.94 -15.12 -20.56
C GLY A 118 -9.87 -14.96 -19.34
N VAL A 119 -9.68 -15.83 -18.36
CA VAL A 119 -10.38 -15.77 -17.08
C VAL A 119 -9.83 -14.59 -16.27
N PRO A 120 -10.67 -13.69 -15.73
CA PRO A 120 -10.20 -12.65 -14.85
C PRO A 120 -9.63 -13.22 -13.55
N ALA A 121 -8.61 -12.55 -13.00
CA ALA A 121 -8.01 -12.83 -11.71
C ALA A 121 -8.19 -11.63 -10.78
N VAL A 122 -8.48 -11.87 -9.50
CA VAL A 122 -8.50 -10.81 -8.48
C VAL A 122 -7.07 -10.40 -8.17
N LEU A 123 -6.78 -9.11 -8.29
CA LEU A 123 -5.53 -8.52 -7.81
C LEU A 123 -5.71 -8.01 -6.38
N SER A 124 -6.59 -7.03 -6.22
CA SER A 124 -6.83 -6.36 -4.95
C SER A 124 -8.32 -6.28 -4.68
N GLN A 125 -8.75 -6.38 -3.43
CA GLN A 125 -10.16 -6.33 -3.04
C GLN A 125 -10.38 -5.39 -1.87
N GLY A 126 -11.41 -4.55 -1.99
CA GLY A 126 -11.94 -3.74 -0.90
C GLY A 126 -13.29 -4.29 -0.42
N PRO A 127 -13.91 -3.65 0.58
CA PRO A 127 -15.19 -4.13 1.10
C PRO A 127 -16.36 -4.04 0.13
N VAL A 128 -16.28 -3.12 -0.82
CA VAL A 128 -17.34 -2.80 -1.80
C VAL A 128 -16.75 -2.57 -3.21
N SER A 129 -15.51 -3.00 -3.42
CA SER A 129 -14.77 -2.81 -4.68
C SER A 129 -13.78 -3.95 -4.90
N VAL A 130 -13.36 -4.14 -6.15
CA VAL A 130 -12.31 -5.10 -6.52
C VAL A 130 -11.56 -4.60 -7.75
N ILE A 131 -10.25 -4.86 -7.82
CA ILE A 131 -9.43 -4.68 -9.00
C ILE A 131 -9.16 -6.06 -9.57
N VAL A 132 -9.54 -6.27 -10.83
CA VAL A 132 -9.30 -7.51 -11.56
C VAL A 132 -8.34 -7.29 -12.71
N GLU A 133 -7.57 -8.33 -13.03
CA GLU A 133 -6.72 -8.40 -14.21
C GLU A 133 -7.24 -9.49 -15.15
N TYR A 134 -7.24 -9.22 -16.45
CA TYR A 134 -7.51 -10.22 -17.48
C TYR A 134 -6.69 -9.92 -18.73
N GLU A 135 -6.63 -10.87 -19.67
CA GLU A 135 -5.86 -10.75 -20.90
C GLU A 135 -6.76 -11.04 -22.11
N ILE A 136 -6.64 -10.22 -23.15
CA ILE A 136 -7.17 -10.54 -24.48
C ILE A 136 -6.13 -11.43 -25.16
N THR A 137 -6.45 -12.71 -25.32
CA THR A 137 -5.51 -13.74 -25.77
C THR A 137 -5.38 -13.81 -27.29
N ASP A 138 -6.37 -13.27 -28.02
CA ASP A 138 -6.40 -13.13 -29.47
C ASP A 138 -7.38 -11.99 -29.78
N ASP A 139 -6.98 -11.02 -30.60
CA ASP A 139 -7.83 -9.90 -31.01
C ASP A 139 -8.78 -10.27 -32.18
N GLY A 140 -8.63 -11.47 -32.74
CA GLY A 140 -9.33 -11.87 -33.96
C GLY A 140 -8.75 -11.24 -35.22
N ASN A 141 -7.55 -10.66 -35.11
CA ASN A 141 -6.83 -9.86 -36.11
C ASN A 141 -7.62 -8.63 -36.56
N GLU A 142 -8.26 -7.97 -35.60
CA GLU A 142 -8.99 -6.73 -35.78
C GLU A 142 -8.92 -5.89 -34.49
N ASP A 143 -8.85 -4.57 -34.65
CA ASP A 143 -8.76 -3.64 -33.54
C ASP A 143 -9.87 -3.89 -32.50
N ILE A 144 -9.48 -4.01 -31.23
CA ILE A 144 -10.42 -4.10 -30.12
C ILE A 144 -11.17 -2.78 -29.99
N THR A 145 -12.49 -2.85 -30.16
CA THR A 145 -13.41 -1.70 -30.09
C THR A 145 -13.96 -1.47 -28.69
N ALA A 146 -14.06 -2.52 -27.87
CA ALA A 146 -14.46 -2.43 -26.46
C ALA A 146 -13.96 -3.63 -25.66
N THR A 147 -13.65 -3.43 -24.39
CA THR A 147 -13.33 -4.52 -23.46
C THR A 147 -13.71 -4.12 -22.04
N GLY A 148 -13.87 -5.09 -21.15
CA GLY A 148 -14.21 -4.84 -19.76
C GLY A 148 -14.66 -6.10 -19.04
N CYS A 149 -15.50 -5.95 -18.01
CA CYS A 149 -16.06 -7.04 -17.24
C CYS A 149 -17.57 -6.92 -17.09
N TYR A 150 -18.26 -8.05 -17.22
CA TYR A 150 -19.60 -8.26 -16.69
C TYR A 150 -19.49 -8.77 -15.26
N VAL A 151 -20.21 -8.13 -14.34
CA VAL A 151 -20.18 -8.44 -12.90
C VAL A 151 -21.60 -8.72 -12.45
N THR A 152 -21.87 -9.98 -12.11
CA THR A 152 -23.18 -10.46 -11.70
C THR A 152 -23.20 -10.73 -10.21
N ASP A 153 -24.13 -10.10 -9.50
CA ASP A 153 -24.41 -10.41 -8.10
C ASP A 153 -25.17 -11.74 -8.02
N MET A 154 -24.58 -12.72 -7.35
CA MET A 154 -25.14 -14.08 -7.34
C MET A 154 -26.39 -14.21 -6.45
N ALA A 155 -26.71 -13.21 -5.62
CA ALA A 155 -27.89 -13.26 -4.76
C ALA A 155 -29.18 -12.85 -5.48
N ASP A 156 -29.11 -11.85 -6.37
CA ASP A 156 -30.27 -11.30 -7.07
C ASP A 156 -30.19 -11.43 -8.61
N GLY A 157 -29.04 -11.81 -9.15
CA GLY A 157 -28.79 -11.97 -10.59
C GLY A 157 -28.55 -10.66 -11.33
N ASN A 158 -28.49 -9.52 -10.64
CA ASN A 158 -28.23 -8.24 -11.28
C ASN A 158 -26.82 -8.19 -11.84
N THR A 159 -26.72 -7.82 -13.13
CA THR A 159 -25.44 -7.75 -13.84
C THR A 159 -25.15 -6.30 -14.22
N GLN A 160 -23.96 -5.83 -13.86
CA GLN A 160 -23.40 -4.56 -14.32
C GLN A 160 -22.29 -4.82 -15.35
N LYS A 161 -22.17 -3.93 -16.35
CA LYS A 161 -21.08 -3.93 -17.34
C LYS A 161 -20.12 -2.81 -16.96
N VAL A 162 -18.85 -3.13 -16.74
CA VAL A 162 -17.78 -2.20 -16.40
C VAL A 162 -16.79 -2.20 -17.56
N GLU A 163 -16.66 -1.08 -18.25
CA GLU A 163 -15.76 -0.95 -19.41
C GLU A 163 -14.33 -0.59 -18.96
N ALA A 164 -13.33 -1.10 -19.66
CA ALA A 164 -11.92 -0.77 -19.49
C ALA A 164 -11.45 0.22 -20.58
N GLU A 165 -10.31 0.86 -20.37
CA GLU A 165 -9.64 1.63 -21.44
C GLU A 165 -9.17 0.69 -22.56
N THR A 166 -9.31 1.11 -23.81
CA THR A 166 -9.11 0.24 -25.00
C THR A 166 -7.80 0.46 -25.74
N GLU A 167 -7.00 1.48 -25.40
CA GLU A 167 -5.79 1.82 -26.17
C GLU A 167 -4.68 0.77 -25.99
N GLY A 168 -4.34 0.07 -27.08
CA GLY A 168 -3.21 -0.88 -27.13
C GLY A 168 -3.49 -2.26 -26.52
N ALA A 169 -4.75 -2.69 -26.43
CA ALA A 169 -5.18 -3.83 -25.61
C ALA A 169 -4.65 -5.23 -26.00
N GLU A 170 -4.12 -5.43 -27.23
CA GLU A 170 -3.62 -6.75 -27.65
C GLU A 170 -2.30 -7.11 -26.96
N GLY A 171 -2.24 -8.27 -26.31
CA GLY A 171 -1.06 -8.75 -25.58
C GLY A 171 -0.73 -7.95 -24.31
N ILE A 172 -1.59 -7.00 -23.93
CA ILE A 172 -1.50 -6.24 -22.70
C ILE A 172 -2.52 -6.78 -21.71
N LYS A 173 -2.07 -6.99 -20.47
CA LYS A 173 -2.98 -7.33 -19.38
C LYS A 173 -3.83 -6.12 -19.03
N MET A 174 -5.14 -6.28 -19.13
CA MET A 174 -6.13 -5.27 -18.81
C MET A 174 -6.39 -5.29 -17.31
N ARG A 175 -6.40 -4.10 -16.69
CA ARG A 175 -6.77 -3.91 -15.29
C ARG A 175 -8.07 -3.12 -15.21
N VAL A 176 -9.02 -3.60 -14.41
CA VAL A 176 -10.32 -2.95 -14.24
C VAL A 176 -10.68 -2.89 -12.76
N ARG A 177 -11.00 -1.67 -12.30
CA ARG A 177 -11.61 -1.45 -11.00
C ARG A 177 -13.13 -1.54 -11.12
N ILE A 178 -13.72 -2.40 -10.30
CA ILE A 178 -15.16 -2.61 -10.18
C ILE A 178 -15.60 -2.06 -8.83
N ASP A 179 -16.59 -1.16 -8.85
CA ASP A 179 -17.15 -0.48 -7.68
C ASP A 179 -18.61 -0.86 -7.40
N GLY A 180 -19.15 -0.31 -6.30
CA GLY A 180 -20.57 -0.40 -5.98
C GLY A 180 -21.03 -1.80 -5.55
N LEU A 181 -20.09 -2.64 -5.15
CA LEU A 181 -20.38 -4.00 -4.68
C LEU A 181 -20.99 -3.96 -3.28
N ARG A 182 -21.73 -5.00 -2.94
CA ARG A 182 -22.22 -5.22 -1.58
C ARG A 182 -21.16 -5.94 -0.77
N GLN A 183 -21.06 -5.59 0.50
CA GLN A 183 -20.15 -6.23 1.45
C GLN A 183 -20.63 -7.66 1.78
N ASN A 184 -19.70 -8.61 1.93
CA ASN A 184 -19.98 -10.02 2.19
C ASN A 184 -20.95 -10.67 1.18
N ALA A 185 -20.78 -10.33 -0.09
CA ALA A 185 -21.59 -10.85 -1.19
C ALA A 185 -20.74 -11.58 -2.23
N THR A 186 -21.34 -12.59 -2.86
CA THR A 186 -20.72 -13.41 -3.90
C THR A 186 -21.02 -12.84 -5.28
N TYR A 187 -19.99 -12.68 -6.11
CA TYR A 187 -20.08 -12.20 -7.47
C TYR A 187 -19.49 -13.20 -8.45
N GLU A 188 -20.08 -13.23 -9.65
CA GLU A 188 -19.48 -13.84 -10.85
C GLU A 188 -18.95 -12.71 -11.74
N ILE A 189 -17.68 -12.79 -12.13
CA ILE A 189 -17.02 -11.80 -13.01
C ILE A 189 -16.60 -12.50 -14.30
N LYS A 190 -17.01 -11.95 -15.45
CA LYS A 190 -16.61 -12.42 -16.78
C LYS A 190 -16.00 -11.28 -17.56
N ALA A 191 -14.76 -11.44 -18.01
CA ALA A 191 -14.15 -10.50 -18.92
C ALA A 191 -14.82 -10.59 -20.31
N TYR A 192 -14.89 -9.49 -21.05
CA TYR A 192 -15.35 -9.47 -22.43
C TYR A 192 -14.39 -8.65 -23.30
N ALA A 193 -14.37 -8.96 -24.59
CA ALA A 193 -13.71 -8.16 -25.62
C ALA A 193 -14.58 -8.14 -26.87
N ALA A 194 -14.57 -7.03 -27.60
CA ALA A 194 -15.29 -6.86 -28.85
C ALA A 194 -14.40 -6.22 -29.92
N ASN A 195 -14.58 -6.67 -31.16
CA ASN A 195 -14.09 -6.03 -32.38
C ASN A 195 -15.29 -5.82 -33.34
N ASN A 196 -15.09 -5.58 -34.63
CA ASN A 196 -16.22 -5.41 -35.56
C ASN A 196 -16.89 -6.74 -35.94
N GLU A 197 -16.22 -7.88 -35.77
CA GLU A 197 -16.84 -9.23 -35.89
C GLU A 197 -17.75 -9.59 -34.70
N GLY A 198 -17.62 -8.87 -33.58
CA GLY A 198 -18.54 -8.90 -32.45
C GLY A 198 -17.87 -9.12 -31.09
N GLU A 199 -18.70 -9.39 -30.08
CA GLU A 199 -18.25 -9.58 -28.69
C GLU A 199 -18.08 -11.06 -28.33
N SER A 200 -17.03 -11.33 -27.58
CA SER A 200 -16.78 -12.59 -26.87
C SER A 200 -16.71 -12.36 -25.37
N VAL A 201 -17.19 -13.33 -24.60
CA VAL A 201 -17.19 -13.32 -23.14
C VAL A 201 -16.43 -14.54 -22.64
N GLY A 202 -15.47 -14.32 -21.75
CA GLY A 202 -14.62 -15.36 -21.18
C GLY A 202 -15.33 -16.20 -20.11
N GLU A 203 -14.61 -17.21 -19.63
CA GLU A 203 -15.07 -18.05 -18.51
C GLU A 203 -15.15 -17.24 -17.20
N PRO A 204 -16.06 -17.62 -16.27
CA PRO A 204 -16.29 -16.87 -15.05
C PRO A 204 -15.23 -17.07 -13.97
N LEU A 205 -14.98 -15.99 -13.23
CA LEU A 205 -14.36 -15.99 -11.90
C LEU A 205 -15.46 -15.83 -10.84
N THR A 206 -15.50 -16.71 -9.84
CA THR A 206 -16.33 -16.50 -8.65
C THR A 206 -15.49 -15.86 -7.53
N PHE A 207 -16.04 -14.79 -6.94
CA PHE A 207 -15.37 -13.99 -5.92
C PHE A 207 -16.34 -13.61 -4.79
N VAL A 208 -15.82 -13.38 -3.59
CA VAL A 208 -16.61 -12.95 -2.42
C VAL A 208 -15.98 -11.70 -1.81
N THR A 209 -16.74 -10.60 -1.73
CA THR A 209 -16.29 -9.40 -1.01
C THR A 209 -16.18 -9.71 0.49
N SER A 210 -15.23 -9.08 1.19
CA SER A 210 -15.04 -9.28 2.62
C SER A 210 -14.99 -7.94 3.37
N ASN A 211 -14.84 -7.96 4.69
CA ASN A 211 -14.63 -6.71 5.45
C ASN A 211 -13.17 -6.24 5.44
N ALA A 212 -12.26 -7.02 4.85
CA ALA A 212 -10.84 -6.72 4.78
C ALA A 212 -10.47 -6.17 3.39
N VAL A 213 -9.58 -5.19 3.40
CA VAL A 213 -8.86 -4.73 2.23
C VAL A 213 -7.66 -5.64 2.01
N LEU A 214 -7.54 -6.25 0.84
CA LEU A 214 -6.37 -7.02 0.44
C LEU A 214 -5.69 -6.30 -0.72
N LEU A 215 -4.42 -5.95 -0.54
CA LEU A 215 -3.57 -5.34 -1.54
C LEU A 215 -2.63 -6.40 -2.13
N ALA A 216 -2.60 -6.54 -3.44
CA ALA A 216 -1.57 -7.33 -4.14
C ALA A 216 -0.26 -6.55 -4.25
N GLU A 217 -0.35 -5.27 -4.59
CA GLU A 217 0.79 -4.37 -4.77
C GLU A 217 0.62 -3.10 -3.94
N ALA A 218 1.74 -2.47 -3.58
CA ALA A 218 1.71 -1.21 -2.86
C ALA A 218 1.42 -0.05 -3.83
N GLY A 219 0.68 0.96 -3.36
CA GLY A 219 0.22 2.12 -4.11
C GLY A 219 -1.22 2.02 -4.61
N GLU A 220 -1.86 0.86 -4.46
CA GLU A 220 -3.21 0.60 -4.97
C GLU A 220 -4.33 1.00 -4.00
N PHE A 221 -4.00 1.34 -2.75
CA PHE A 221 -5.01 1.53 -1.71
C PHE A 221 -5.97 2.68 -2.03
N GLU A 222 -5.45 3.83 -2.47
CA GLU A 222 -6.30 4.99 -2.79
C GLU A 222 -7.25 4.69 -3.96
N GLU A 223 -6.74 4.06 -5.01
CA GLU A 223 -7.53 3.63 -6.16
C GLU A 223 -8.64 2.68 -5.69
N LEU A 224 -8.30 1.67 -4.90
CA LEU A 224 -9.24 0.67 -4.42
C LEU A 224 -10.36 1.26 -3.55
N MET A 225 -10.04 2.21 -2.67
CA MET A 225 -11.02 2.85 -1.78
C MET A 225 -11.91 3.88 -2.50
N GLY A 226 -11.39 4.52 -3.55
CA GLY A 226 -12.06 5.52 -4.37
C GLY A 226 -12.75 6.66 -3.63
N ASP A 227 -13.79 7.22 -4.23
CA ASP A 227 -14.52 8.38 -3.71
C ASP A 227 -15.19 8.11 -2.35
N GLY A 228 -15.50 6.84 -2.06
CA GLY A 228 -16.10 6.41 -0.80
C GLY A 228 -15.13 6.37 0.40
N LYS A 229 -13.84 6.66 0.21
CA LYS A 229 -12.79 6.47 1.24
C LYS A 229 -13.06 7.13 2.59
N TYR A 230 -13.80 8.25 2.62
CA TYR A 230 -14.08 8.96 3.88
C TYR A 230 -15.26 8.40 4.70
N THR A 231 -15.98 7.39 4.19
CA THR A 231 -17.18 6.84 4.86
C THR A 231 -16.87 5.72 5.87
N TYR A 232 -15.65 5.18 5.82
CA TYR A 232 -15.24 4.05 6.67
C TYR A 232 -14.89 4.51 8.08
N THR A 233 -15.41 3.79 9.07
CA THR A 233 -15.09 3.99 10.49
C THR A 233 -14.15 2.92 11.04
N SER A 234 -14.12 1.74 10.41
CA SER A 234 -13.21 0.64 10.74
C SER A 234 -12.72 -0.07 9.47
N LEU A 235 -11.46 -0.50 9.45
CA LEU A 235 -10.86 -1.28 8.36
C LEU A 235 -9.86 -2.31 8.87
N SER A 236 -9.80 -3.45 8.19
CA SER A 236 -8.68 -4.39 8.27
C SER A 236 -7.96 -4.37 6.93
N ILE A 237 -6.64 -4.24 6.93
CA ILE A 237 -5.83 -4.16 5.71
C ILE A 237 -4.76 -5.24 5.76
N ALA A 238 -4.58 -5.95 4.65
CA ALA A 238 -3.51 -6.92 4.44
C ALA A 238 -2.80 -6.67 3.11
N GLY A 239 -1.53 -7.05 3.04
CA GLY A 239 -0.68 -6.83 1.86
C GLY A 239 0.28 -5.64 2.00
N PRO A 240 1.08 -5.36 0.97
CA PRO A 240 2.11 -4.33 1.02
C PRO A 240 1.50 -2.91 0.97
N MET A 241 2.05 -2.00 1.77
CA MET A 241 1.64 -0.60 1.84
C MET A 241 2.86 0.33 1.76
N ASN A 242 2.86 1.27 0.81
CA ASN A 242 3.90 2.28 0.66
C ASN A 242 3.43 3.67 1.09
N GLY A 243 4.21 4.71 0.79
CA GLY A 243 3.89 6.09 1.20
C GLY A 243 2.59 6.65 0.63
N ASP A 244 2.16 6.24 -0.55
CA ASP A 244 0.89 6.68 -1.14
C ASP A 244 -0.30 6.03 -0.41
N ASP A 245 -0.21 4.74 -0.10
CA ASP A 245 -1.25 4.03 0.65
C ASP A 245 -1.41 4.59 2.06
N LEU A 246 -0.28 4.82 2.75
CA LEU A 246 -0.27 5.38 4.09
C LEU A 246 -0.73 6.84 4.11
N ARG A 247 -0.48 7.62 3.05
CA ARG A 247 -1.06 8.96 2.88
C ARG A 247 -2.57 8.89 2.79
N CYS A 248 -3.11 7.99 1.96
CA CYS A 248 -4.56 7.80 1.84
C CYS A 248 -5.16 7.32 3.18
N LEU A 249 -4.50 6.40 3.87
CA LEU A 249 -4.93 5.93 5.19
C LEU A 249 -5.01 7.09 6.21
N ARG A 250 -4.00 7.97 6.25
CA ARG A 250 -4.03 9.19 7.09
C ARG A 250 -5.21 10.09 6.74
N GLN A 251 -5.47 10.30 5.44
CA GLN A 251 -6.62 11.10 5.00
C GLN A 251 -7.93 10.49 5.48
N MET A 252 -8.06 9.16 5.45
CA MET A 252 -9.24 8.47 5.98
C MET A 252 -9.37 8.61 7.50
N MET A 253 -8.24 8.77 8.22
CA MET A 253 -8.18 9.05 9.67
C MET A 253 -8.31 10.54 10.02
N GLY A 254 -8.61 11.41 9.05
CA GLY A 254 -8.91 12.83 9.30
C GLY A 254 -7.75 13.80 9.06
N ARG A 255 -6.61 13.37 8.48
CA ARG A 255 -5.43 14.23 8.24
C ARG A 255 -4.82 14.03 6.87
N ASP A 256 -4.57 15.11 6.14
CA ASP A 256 -3.83 15.04 4.89
C ASP A 256 -2.29 15.09 5.10
N VAL A 257 -1.56 15.22 4.00
CA VAL A 257 -0.09 15.22 3.95
C VAL A 257 0.52 16.44 4.66
N ASP A 258 -0.21 17.56 4.74
CA ASP A 258 0.20 18.80 5.38
C ASP A 258 -0.30 18.88 6.83
N GLY A 259 -1.07 17.88 7.29
CA GLY A 259 -1.70 17.84 8.61
C GLY A 259 -3.03 18.60 8.69
N THR A 260 -3.59 19.03 7.55
CA THR A 260 -4.90 19.68 7.51
C THR A 260 -6.01 18.65 7.74
N ALA A 261 -7.10 19.09 8.36
CA ALA A 261 -8.26 18.22 8.61
C ALA A 261 -8.94 17.80 7.31
N THR A 262 -9.25 16.51 7.19
CA THR A 262 -10.07 15.93 6.11
C THR A 262 -11.43 15.47 6.64
N PRO A 263 -12.39 15.13 5.76
CA PRO A 263 -13.67 14.53 6.17
C PRO A 263 -13.59 13.09 6.71
N GLY A 264 -12.39 12.51 6.80
CA GLY A 264 -12.19 11.11 7.16
C GLY A 264 -12.72 10.75 8.54
N GLN A 265 -13.34 9.57 8.64
CA GLN A 265 -14.01 9.06 9.84
C GLN A 265 -13.36 7.77 10.40
N LEU A 266 -12.25 7.32 9.82
CA LEU A 266 -11.61 6.06 10.19
C LEU A 266 -11.03 6.17 11.59
N ALA A 267 -11.62 5.43 12.53
CA ALA A 267 -11.28 5.44 13.94
C ALA A 267 -10.58 4.14 14.37
N GLU A 268 -10.80 3.05 13.65
CA GLU A 268 -10.25 1.73 13.96
C GLU A 268 -9.55 1.13 12.75
N VAL A 269 -8.27 0.79 12.89
CA VAL A 269 -7.53 0.11 11.82
C VAL A 269 -6.83 -1.13 12.35
N ASN A 270 -6.94 -2.24 11.63
CA ASN A 270 -6.14 -3.42 11.84
C ASN A 270 -5.15 -3.60 10.69
N LEU A 271 -3.85 -3.44 10.98
CA LEU A 271 -2.76 -3.60 10.04
C LEU A 271 -1.93 -4.86 10.31
N ALA A 272 -2.42 -5.82 11.10
CA ALA A 272 -1.63 -6.99 11.54
C ALA A 272 -0.99 -7.77 10.38
N ASP A 273 -1.74 -7.90 9.27
CA ASP A 273 -1.34 -8.60 8.04
C ASP A 273 -0.90 -7.64 6.93
N ALA A 274 -0.75 -6.35 7.23
CA ALA A 274 -0.18 -5.37 6.32
C ALA A 274 1.35 -5.35 6.47
N HIS A 275 2.04 -4.99 5.39
CA HIS A 275 3.49 -4.90 5.34
C HIS A 275 3.88 -3.49 4.87
N ILE A 276 4.47 -2.67 5.75
CA ILE A 276 4.98 -1.36 5.32
C ILE A 276 6.23 -1.60 4.47
N VAL A 277 6.21 -1.12 3.23
CA VAL A 277 7.32 -1.25 2.27
C VAL A 277 7.81 0.12 1.78
N GLU A 278 9.06 0.18 1.35
CA GLU A 278 9.62 1.38 0.71
C GLU A 278 8.91 1.68 -0.63
N GLY A 279 8.83 2.97 -0.97
CA GLY A 279 8.26 3.44 -2.23
C GLY A 279 7.08 4.40 -2.06
N GLY A 280 6.47 4.76 -3.19
CA GLY A 280 5.41 5.77 -3.25
C GLY A 280 5.88 7.19 -2.91
N GLY A 281 4.93 8.11 -2.86
CA GLY A 281 5.16 9.49 -2.47
C GLY A 281 5.30 9.69 -0.96
N VAL A 282 5.37 10.96 -0.54
CA VAL A 282 5.43 11.30 0.88
C VAL A 282 4.11 11.01 1.58
N TYR A 283 4.16 10.50 2.81
CA TYR A 283 2.97 10.29 3.64
C TYR A 283 2.69 11.46 4.61
N GLY A 284 3.69 12.31 4.88
CA GLY A 284 3.52 13.53 5.68
C GLY A 284 4.84 14.28 5.92
N SER A 285 4.81 15.62 5.84
CA SER A 285 5.97 16.51 6.12
C SER A 285 7.32 16.04 5.51
N SER A 286 7.33 15.68 4.22
CA SER A 286 8.51 15.18 3.50
C SER A 286 9.08 13.84 3.96
N ARG A 287 8.28 12.99 4.60
CA ARG A 287 8.67 11.64 5.03
C ARG A 287 8.21 10.58 4.04
N TYR A 288 9.07 9.58 3.85
CA TYR A 288 8.87 8.43 2.97
C TYR A 288 8.86 7.15 3.80
N THR A 289 8.22 6.11 3.27
CA THR A 289 8.21 4.81 3.95
C THR A 289 9.55 4.11 3.85
N GLU A 290 9.85 3.35 4.90
CA GLU A 290 10.95 2.40 4.95
C GLU A 290 10.36 1.02 5.31
N ASN A 291 10.96 -0.05 4.80
CA ASN A 291 10.49 -1.41 5.03
C ASN A 291 10.35 -1.69 6.54
N ASN A 292 9.17 -2.14 6.95
CA ASN A 292 8.84 -2.56 8.31
C ASN A 292 8.94 -1.44 9.37
N VAL A 293 8.87 -0.16 8.96
CA VAL A 293 8.98 0.99 9.87
C VAL A 293 7.65 1.71 10.03
N VAL A 294 7.16 1.80 11.27
CA VAL A 294 6.11 2.75 11.65
C VAL A 294 6.79 4.11 11.82
N GLY A 295 6.87 4.84 10.72
CA GLY A 295 7.69 6.05 10.58
C GLY A 295 7.25 7.23 11.42
N TYR A 296 8.13 8.22 11.56
CA TYR A 296 7.88 9.42 12.36
C TYR A 296 6.57 10.06 11.90
N GLY A 297 5.67 10.28 12.86
CA GLY A 297 4.41 11.00 12.64
C GLY A 297 3.44 10.31 11.68
N LEU A 298 3.60 9.01 11.41
CA LEU A 298 2.72 8.27 10.50
C LEU A 298 1.24 8.39 10.89
N PHE A 299 0.92 8.44 12.18
CA PHE A 299 -0.43 8.66 12.70
C PHE A 299 -0.57 10.00 13.44
N ALA A 300 0.38 10.92 13.27
CA ALA A 300 0.34 12.23 13.93
C ALA A 300 -0.97 12.97 13.62
N ASP A 301 -1.56 13.53 14.68
CA ASP A 301 -2.80 14.31 14.72
C ASP A 301 -4.07 13.57 14.27
N CYS A 302 -4.02 12.25 14.07
CA CYS A 302 -5.20 11.42 13.82
C CYS A 302 -6.05 11.31 15.11
N ASN A 303 -6.70 12.42 15.50
CA ASN A 303 -7.38 12.55 16.78
C ASN A 303 -8.62 11.64 16.93
N SER A 304 -9.19 11.18 15.81
CA SER A 304 -10.34 10.24 15.81
C SER A 304 -9.91 8.79 15.98
N LEU A 305 -8.62 8.47 15.85
CA LEU A 305 -8.11 7.10 15.96
C LEU A 305 -8.24 6.59 17.40
N THR A 306 -9.14 5.64 17.62
CA THR A 306 -9.40 4.99 18.91
C THR A 306 -8.64 3.68 19.05
N SER A 307 -8.40 2.97 17.93
CA SER A 307 -7.74 1.67 17.90
C SER A 307 -6.85 1.52 16.66
N VAL A 308 -5.65 0.99 16.87
CA VAL A 308 -4.70 0.64 15.82
C VAL A 308 -4.01 -0.66 16.20
N THR A 309 -4.09 -1.65 15.32
CA THR A 309 -3.19 -2.81 15.37
C THR A 309 -2.06 -2.55 14.39
N LEU A 310 -0.82 -2.51 14.88
CA LEU A 310 0.36 -2.30 14.06
C LEU A 310 0.70 -3.54 13.21
N PRO A 311 1.42 -3.38 12.08
CA PRO A 311 2.00 -4.49 11.35
C PRO A 311 2.74 -5.46 12.27
N SER A 312 2.41 -6.75 12.16
CA SER A 312 3.00 -7.78 13.02
C SER A 312 4.51 -7.92 12.83
N ASP A 313 5.01 -7.47 11.68
CA ASP A 313 6.40 -7.46 11.26
C ASP A 313 7.10 -6.09 11.45
N ALA A 314 6.46 -5.07 12.02
CA ALA A 314 7.09 -3.76 12.24
C ALA A 314 8.29 -3.85 13.20
N VAL A 315 9.49 -3.60 12.68
CA VAL A 315 10.75 -3.70 13.43
C VAL A 315 11.10 -2.42 14.19
N LYS A 316 10.58 -1.28 13.73
CA LYS A 316 10.86 0.05 14.29
C LYS A 316 9.59 0.88 14.42
N ILE A 317 9.43 1.52 15.56
CA ILE A 317 8.42 2.55 15.80
C ILE A 317 9.16 3.84 16.12
N GLU A 318 9.08 4.80 15.21
CA GLU A 318 9.82 6.05 15.33
C GLU A 318 9.16 7.05 16.27
N LYS A 319 9.95 8.06 16.63
CA LYS A 319 9.51 9.15 17.51
C LYS A 319 8.24 9.77 16.95
N ASP A 320 7.29 10.02 17.83
CA ASP A 320 6.08 10.76 17.50
C ASP A 320 5.23 10.13 16.37
N ALA A 321 5.39 8.84 16.09
CA ALA A 321 4.49 8.06 15.21
C ALA A 321 3.01 8.29 15.53
N PHE A 322 2.65 8.47 16.80
CA PHE A 322 1.29 8.71 17.30
C PHE A 322 1.11 10.10 17.93
N MET A 323 1.92 11.09 17.51
CA MET A 323 1.86 12.45 18.08
C MET A 323 0.41 12.97 18.10
N ASN A 324 -0.04 13.47 19.26
CA ASN A 324 -1.38 14.02 19.45
C ASN A 324 -2.53 13.06 19.04
N CYS A 325 -2.35 11.74 19.02
CA CYS A 325 -3.48 10.81 18.93
C CYS A 325 -4.30 10.85 20.24
N THR A 326 -5.19 11.82 20.39
CA THR A 326 -5.87 12.11 21.66
C THR A 326 -6.96 11.12 22.03
N SER A 327 -7.43 10.27 21.10
CA SER A 327 -8.47 9.26 21.37
C SER A 327 -7.96 7.83 21.54
N ILE A 328 -6.71 7.55 21.20
CA ILE A 328 -6.16 6.20 21.29
C ILE A 328 -6.02 5.77 22.75
N LYS A 329 -6.54 4.60 23.09
CA LYS A 329 -6.55 4.10 24.48
C LYS A 329 -5.43 3.12 24.77
N THR A 330 -5.09 2.31 23.79
CA THR A 330 -4.08 1.26 23.91
C THR A 330 -3.25 1.16 22.64
N ILE A 331 -1.96 0.87 22.79
CA ILE A 331 -1.08 0.48 21.69
C ILE A 331 -0.46 -0.86 22.06
N THR A 332 -0.37 -1.79 21.10
CA THR A 332 0.34 -3.05 21.28
C THR A 332 1.62 -3.03 20.47
N ILE A 333 2.76 -3.21 21.14
CA ILE A 333 4.07 -3.36 20.51
C ILE A 333 4.18 -4.76 19.88
N PRO A 334 4.46 -4.87 18.57
CA PRO A 334 4.50 -6.15 17.87
C PRO A 334 5.72 -7.00 18.27
N ALA A 335 5.71 -8.28 17.92
CA ALA A 335 6.75 -9.23 18.30
C ALA A 335 8.13 -8.87 17.75
N SER A 336 8.18 -8.33 16.53
CA SER A 336 9.42 -7.98 15.82
C SER A 336 10.01 -6.62 16.20
N ALA A 337 9.27 -5.76 16.92
CA ALA A 337 9.75 -4.42 17.26
C ALA A 337 11.00 -4.50 18.14
N ALA A 338 12.10 -3.94 17.63
CA ALA A 338 13.40 -3.90 18.29
C ALA A 338 13.86 -2.48 18.61
N SER A 339 13.26 -1.45 18.01
CA SER A 339 13.57 -0.04 18.27
C SER A 339 12.28 0.77 18.41
N ILE A 340 12.09 1.42 19.56
CA ILE A 340 10.89 2.22 19.84
C ILE A 340 11.30 3.59 20.37
N SER A 341 10.66 4.63 19.87
CA SER A 341 10.71 5.97 20.44
C SER A 341 9.30 6.45 20.80
N PRO A 342 9.12 7.08 21.97
CA PRO A 342 7.79 7.46 22.45
C PRO A 342 7.15 8.53 21.58
N SER A 343 5.82 8.56 21.61
CA SER A 343 5.02 9.65 21.05
C SER A 343 4.44 10.53 22.14
N SER A 344 4.38 11.83 21.87
CA SER A 344 3.79 12.84 22.76
C SER A 344 2.32 13.09 22.45
N GLY A 345 1.57 13.63 23.41
CA GLY A 345 0.19 14.10 23.18
C GLY A 345 -0.90 13.02 23.06
N CYS A 346 -0.59 11.74 23.29
CA CYS A 346 -1.59 10.66 23.34
C CYS A 346 -2.39 10.72 24.66
N THR A 347 -3.22 11.74 24.87
CA THR A 347 -3.84 12.07 26.17
C THR A 347 -4.80 11.01 26.72
N SER A 348 -5.37 10.15 25.86
CA SER A 348 -6.22 9.02 26.28
C SER A 348 -5.48 7.69 26.41
N LEU A 349 -4.18 7.63 26.08
CA LEU A 349 -3.40 6.39 26.09
C LEU A 349 -3.25 5.93 27.54
N ALA A 350 -3.93 4.86 27.90
CA ALA A 350 -3.99 4.32 29.26
C ALA A 350 -3.08 3.11 29.47
N ALA A 351 -2.73 2.39 28.39
CA ALA A 351 -1.82 1.26 28.44
C ALA A 351 -1.06 1.06 27.14
N ILE A 352 0.19 0.62 27.25
CA ILE A 352 1.03 0.13 26.17
C ILE A 352 1.29 -1.34 26.46
N ASN A 353 0.72 -2.21 25.62
CA ASN A 353 0.89 -3.66 25.70
C ASN A 353 2.09 -4.08 24.85
N VAL A 354 2.66 -5.25 25.15
CA VAL A 354 3.75 -5.83 24.38
C VAL A 354 3.38 -7.27 24.03
N SER A 355 3.57 -7.67 22.77
CA SER A 355 3.40 -9.05 22.35
C SER A 355 4.22 -9.99 23.23
N ALA A 356 3.64 -11.13 23.63
CA ALA A 356 4.32 -12.12 24.45
C ALA A 356 5.57 -12.73 23.79
N ALA A 357 5.68 -12.62 22.46
CA ALA A 357 6.84 -13.07 21.69
C ALA A 357 7.93 -12.00 21.53
N ASN A 358 7.71 -10.75 21.96
CA ASN A 358 8.72 -9.71 21.90
C ASN A 358 9.80 -9.96 22.97
N THR A 359 11.06 -9.95 22.56
CA THR A 359 12.21 -10.20 23.45
C THR A 359 12.97 -8.93 23.85
N ALA A 360 12.69 -7.79 23.21
CA ALA A 360 13.38 -6.52 23.43
C ALA A 360 12.70 -5.66 24.52
N TYR A 361 11.39 -5.82 24.69
CA TYR A 361 10.56 -4.97 25.53
C TYR A 361 9.58 -5.79 26.38
N ARG A 362 9.04 -5.17 27.42
CA ARG A 362 7.91 -5.72 28.16
C ARG A 362 6.98 -4.63 28.66
N SER A 363 5.73 -4.98 28.86
CA SER A 363 4.75 -4.14 29.54
C SER A 363 4.61 -4.60 30.99
N ILE A 364 4.66 -3.65 31.94
CA ILE A 364 4.29 -3.90 33.34
C ILE A 364 3.23 -2.87 33.71
N ASP A 365 2.03 -3.35 34.05
CA ASP A 365 0.86 -2.53 34.37
C ASP A 365 0.57 -1.44 33.29
N GLY A 366 0.74 -1.81 32.02
CA GLY A 366 0.50 -0.92 30.88
C GLY A 366 1.61 0.09 30.60
N VAL A 367 2.73 0.07 31.31
CA VAL A 367 3.90 0.94 31.05
C VAL A 367 4.96 0.17 30.27
N LEU A 368 5.57 0.79 29.26
CA LEU A 368 6.58 0.18 28.41
C LEU A 368 7.97 0.29 29.03
N PHE A 369 8.64 -0.85 29.18
CA PHE A 369 10.01 -0.96 29.68
C PHE A 369 10.92 -1.72 28.71
N ASP A 370 12.21 -1.57 28.91
CA ASP A 370 13.22 -2.47 28.38
C ASP A 370 13.00 -3.93 28.83
N ALA A 371 13.65 -4.87 28.15
CA ALA A 371 13.53 -6.30 28.46
C ALA A 371 13.87 -6.64 29.93
N ALA A 372 14.65 -5.84 30.66
CA ALA A 372 14.99 -6.09 32.07
C ALA A 372 14.10 -5.34 33.09
N ALA A 373 13.18 -4.48 32.63
CA ALA A 373 12.42 -3.54 33.47
C ALA A 373 13.29 -2.63 34.34
N THR A 374 14.45 -2.22 33.81
CA THR A 374 15.37 -1.29 34.47
C THR A 374 15.18 0.15 34.01
N GLU A 375 14.61 0.36 32.82
CA GLU A 375 14.37 1.67 32.21
C GLU A 375 12.95 1.80 31.68
N ILE A 376 12.35 2.97 31.91
CA ILE A 376 11.03 3.34 31.36
C ILE A 376 11.26 3.94 29.98
N LEU A 377 10.67 3.32 28.96
CA LEU A 377 10.78 3.80 27.58
C LEU A 377 9.61 4.70 27.20
N TRP A 378 8.40 4.36 27.67
CA TRP A 378 7.21 5.15 27.39
C TRP A 378 6.14 4.96 28.46
N PHE A 379 5.74 6.08 29.07
CA PHE A 379 4.63 6.12 30.01
C PHE A 379 3.30 6.54 29.33
N PRO A 380 2.21 5.78 29.49
CA PRO A 380 0.89 6.15 28.99
C PRO A 380 0.27 7.29 29.83
N ILE A 381 0.33 8.53 29.34
CA ILE A 381 -0.08 9.72 30.11
C ILE A 381 -1.58 9.76 30.46
N GLY A 382 -2.42 9.00 29.75
CA GLY A 382 -3.84 8.81 30.04
C GLY A 382 -4.14 7.77 31.13
N LYS A 383 -3.12 7.11 31.69
CA LYS A 383 -3.27 6.21 32.85
C LYS A 383 -3.74 7.02 34.08
N GLN A 384 -4.65 6.44 34.85
CA GLN A 384 -5.31 7.09 35.99
C GLN A 384 -5.18 6.25 37.27
N GLY A 385 -5.50 6.87 38.41
CA GLY A 385 -5.48 6.23 39.73
C GLY A 385 -4.11 6.27 40.39
N ASP A 386 -3.89 5.35 41.33
CA ASP A 386 -2.61 5.21 42.04
C ASP A 386 -1.64 4.38 41.20
N TYR A 387 -0.36 4.77 41.17
CA TYR A 387 0.67 4.03 40.46
C TYR A 387 1.96 3.92 41.26
N THR A 388 2.53 2.71 41.26
CA THR A 388 3.81 2.40 41.89
C THR A 388 4.76 1.85 40.84
N LEU A 389 5.89 2.52 40.65
CA LEU A 389 6.92 2.04 39.73
C LEU A 389 7.57 0.75 40.24
N PRO A 390 7.88 -0.22 39.36
CA PRO A 390 8.56 -1.45 39.76
C PRO A 390 9.91 -1.20 40.42
N ALA A 391 10.22 -1.94 41.48
CA ALA A 391 11.50 -1.86 42.19
C ALA A 391 12.72 -2.32 41.37
N SER A 392 12.54 -2.74 40.11
CA SER A 392 13.63 -3.02 39.18
C SER A 392 14.17 -1.75 38.50
N VAL A 393 13.37 -0.68 38.40
CA VAL A 393 13.72 0.57 37.71
C VAL A 393 14.91 1.25 38.41
N LYS A 394 15.91 1.68 37.63
CA LYS A 394 17.14 2.31 38.16
C LYS A 394 17.23 3.80 37.88
N SER A 395 16.71 4.23 36.74
CA SER A 395 16.74 5.63 36.30
C SER A 395 15.45 6.03 35.60
N ILE A 396 15.16 7.32 35.65
CA ILE A 396 14.04 7.96 34.96
C ILE A 396 14.60 9.11 34.14
N GLY A 397 14.26 9.16 32.84
CA GLY A 397 14.68 10.22 31.93
C GLY A 397 13.94 11.55 32.16
N ASP A 398 14.37 12.59 31.45
CA ASP A 398 13.70 13.89 31.47
C ASP A 398 12.27 13.77 30.95
N TYR A 399 11.33 14.51 31.55
CA TYR A 399 9.91 14.56 31.14
C TYR A 399 9.15 13.22 31.12
N ALA A 400 9.67 12.17 31.77
CA ALA A 400 9.15 10.80 31.66
C ALA A 400 7.65 10.64 32.00
N PHE A 401 7.10 11.47 32.87
CA PHE A 401 5.67 11.47 33.24
C PHE A 401 5.01 12.84 32.99
N GLN A 402 5.56 13.65 32.10
CA GLN A 402 5.00 14.96 31.76
C GLN A 402 3.51 14.81 31.38
N GLY A 403 2.65 15.64 31.97
CA GLY A 403 1.22 15.66 31.67
C GLY A 403 0.45 14.40 32.09
N CYS A 404 0.99 13.58 32.99
CA CYS A 404 0.31 12.35 33.41
C CYS A 404 -0.93 12.63 34.27
N HIS A 405 -1.89 11.69 34.23
CA HIS A 405 -3.17 11.78 34.95
C HIS A 405 -3.24 10.86 36.20
N ILE A 406 -2.08 10.42 36.70
CA ILE A 406 -1.97 9.65 37.95
C ILE A 406 -2.34 10.54 39.14
N THR A 407 -3.04 9.98 40.13
CA THR A 407 -3.44 10.69 41.36
C THR A 407 -2.39 10.57 42.46
N ARG A 408 -1.97 9.35 42.80
CA ARG A 408 -0.86 9.10 43.72
C ARG A 408 0.27 8.38 43.01
N PHE A 409 1.47 8.94 43.03
CA PHE A 409 2.64 8.35 42.39
C PHE A 409 3.70 7.95 43.41
N THR A 410 4.06 6.67 43.44
CA THR A 410 5.12 6.13 44.30
C THR A 410 6.33 5.71 43.48
N LEU A 411 7.48 6.36 43.73
CA LEU A 411 8.76 6.00 43.13
C LEU A 411 9.53 5.02 44.03
N PRO A 412 10.22 4.01 43.49
CA PRO A 412 10.89 2.99 44.30
C PRO A 412 12.24 3.48 44.85
N ASP A 413 12.59 2.98 46.04
CA ASP A 413 13.79 3.39 46.80
C ASP A 413 15.13 3.07 46.14
N ASN A 414 15.14 2.19 45.13
CA ASN A 414 16.35 1.78 44.42
C ASN A 414 16.70 2.68 43.22
N LEU A 415 15.93 3.76 42.98
CA LEU A 415 16.27 4.76 41.98
C LEU A 415 17.55 5.50 42.39
N THR A 416 18.52 5.53 41.49
CA THR A 416 19.78 6.26 41.69
C THR A 416 19.76 7.65 41.05
N GLN A 417 18.89 7.86 40.05
CA GLN A 417 18.80 9.11 39.30
C GLN A 417 17.39 9.32 38.76
N ILE A 418 16.93 10.57 38.81
CA ILE A 418 15.75 11.05 38.11
C ILE A 418 16.12 12.27 37.24
N GLY A 419 15.47 12.38 36.08
CA GLY A 419 15.66 13.49 35.15
C GLY A 419 15.00 14.79 35.60
N GLN A 420 15.12 15.82 34.78
CA GLN A 420 14.45 17.09 34.96
C GLN A 420 12.98 17.01 34.54
N ALA A 421 12.14 17.86 35.14
CA ALA A 421 10.75 18.05 34.72
C ALA A 421 9.91 16.75 34.64
N VAL A 422 10.25 15.75 35.46
CA VAL A 422 9.69 14.38 35.37
C VAL A 422 8.16 14.35 35.51
N PHE A 423 7.57 15.21 36.34
CA PHE A 423 6.12 15.36 36.48
C PHE A 423 5.60 16.70 35.96
N PHE A 424 6.32 17.39 35.07
CA PHE A 424 5.89 18.70 34.58
C PHE A 424 4.44 18.69 34.08
N ASP A 425 3.64 19.65 34.53
CA ASP A 425 2.22 19.82 34.15
C ASP A 425 1.34 18.58 34.38
N SER A 426 1.69 17.74 35.37
CA SER A 426 0.92 16.53 35.70
C SER A 426 -0.23 16.80 36.68
N SER A 427 -1.20 15.88 36.70
CA SER A 427 -2.37 15.94 37.60
C SER A 427 -2.19 15.22 38.94
N VAL A 428 -0.95 14.88 39.32
CA VAL A 428 -0.63 14.22 40.59
C VAL A 428 -1.09 15.04 41.79
N GLU A 429 -1.69 14.37 42.78
CA GLU A 429 -2.13 14.93 44.06
C GLU A 429 -1.16 14.59 45.20
N GLU A 430 -0.58 13.40 45.18
CA GLU A 430 0.41 12.92 46.15
C GLU A 430 1.60 12.25 45.44
N VAL A 431 2.82 12.63 45.82
CA VAL A 431 4.04 11.95 45.34
C VAL A 431 4.96 11.54 46.49
N VAL A 432 5.39 10.28 46.46
CA VAL A 432 6.39 9.72 47.38
C VAL A 432 7.71 9.55 46.64
N MET A 433 8.71 10.35 47.03
CA MET A 433 10.05 10.31 46.44
C MET A 433 10.92 9.22 47.08
N PRO A 434 11.92 8.69 46.36
CA PRO A 434 12.80 7.64 46.89
C PRO A 434 13.60 8.12 48.10
N SER A 435 13.74 7.27 49.12
CA SER A 435 14.47 7.57 50.36
C SER A 435 15.96 7.88 50.14
N ASN A 436 16.57 7.28 49.10
CA ASN A 436 18.00 7.39 48.78
C ASN A 436 18.34 8.52 47.79
N LEU A 437 17.34 9.26 47.30
CA LEU A 437 17.56 10.30 46.29
C LEU A 437 18.13 11.57 46.92
N ARG A 438 19.33 11.98 46.48
CA ARG A 438 20.04 13.14 47.04
C ARG A 438 19.62 14.48 46.40
N LEU A 439 19.24 14.44 45.12
CA LEU A 439 18.91 15.62 44.33
C LEU A 439 17.46 15.53 43.86
N ILE A 440 16.67 16.57 44.11
CA ILE A 440 15.40 16.82 43.43
C ILE A 440 15.68 17.77 42.24
N PRO A 441 15.62 17.28 40.98
CA PRO A 441 16.03 18.07 39.82
C PRO A 441 15.10 19.23 39.49
N THR A 442 15.60 20.11 38.62
CA THR A 442 14.87 21.29 38.16
C THR A 442 13.48 20.93 37.65
N ALA A 443 12.50 21.74 38.06
CA ALA A 443 11.11 21.66 37.59
C ALA A 443 10.40 20.31 37.83
N THR A 444 10.88 19.46 38.74
CA THR A 444 10.34 18.09 38.96
C THR A 444 8.82 18.04 39.01
N PHE A 445 8.16 18.96 39.73
CA PHE A 445 6.70 19.06 39.83
C PHE A 445 6.14 20.36 39.25
N GLN A 446 6.91 21.09 38.45
CA GLN A 446 6.46 22.40 37.97
C GLN A 446 5.11 22.28 37.24
N LYS A 447 4.18 23.20 37.55
CA LYS A 447 2.79 23.23 37.04
C LYS A 447 1.91 22.05 37.44
N CYS A 448 2.29 21.24 38.44
CA CYS A 448 1.37 20.25 39.02
C CYS A 448 0.24 20.93 39.81
N SER A 449 -0.78 21.42 39.10
CA SER A 449 -1.85 22.27 39.64
C SER A 449 -2.79 21.56 40.64
N ARG A 450 -2.62 20.25 40.83
CA ARG A 450 -3.38 19.44 41.79
C ARG A 450 -2.54 18.89 42.94
N LEU A 451 -1.23 19.13 42.93
CA LEU A 451 -0.30 18.54 43.90
C LEU A 451 -0.48 19.17 45.28
N LYS A 452 -0.93 18.36 46.23
CA LYS A 452 -1.19 18.76 47.62
C LYS A 452 -0.12 18.24 48.58
N THR A 453 0.36 17.03 48.32
CA THR A 453 1.24 16.31 49.25
C THR A 453 2.49 15.78 48.54
N VAL A 454 3.65 16.08 49.11
CA VAL A 454 4.92 15.48 48.68
C VAL A 454 5.67 14.93 49.88
N ARG A 455 6.26 13.74 49.71
CA ARG A 455 7.18 13.14 50.68
C ARG A 455 8.59 13.09 50.09
N LEU A 456 9.52 13.80 50.70
CA LEU A 456 10.94 13.81 50.34
C LEU A 456 11.74 12.87 51.23
N GLY A 457 12.58 12.05 50.62
CA GLY A 457 13.35 11.00 51.26
C GLY A 457 14.44 11.50 52.23
N ALA A 458 14.89 10.62 53.12
CA ALA A 458 15.85 10.94 54.17
C ALA A 458 17.23 11.39 53.66
N ALA A 459 17.62 10.99 52.44
CA ALA A 459 18.88 11.37 51.81
C ALA A 459 18.80 12.69 51.02
N THR A 460 17.66 13.39 51.00
CA THR A 460 17.50 14.62 50.20
C THR A 460 18.48 15.70 50.68
N GLU A 461 19.35 16.16 49.78
CA GLU A 461 20.39 17.17 50.07
C GLU A 461 20.17 18.48 49.30
N LEU A 462 19.67 18.41 48.06
CA LEU A 462 19.52 19.58 47.19
C LEU A 462 18.16 19.57 46.47
N ILE A 463 17.47 20.70 46.54
CA ILE A 463 16.24 20.99 45.80
C ILE A 463 16.54 22.08 44.76
N SER A 464 16.41 21.72 43.49
CA SER A 464 16.74 22.58 42.35
C SER A 464 15.68 23.66 42.09
N ASN A 465 15.91 24.54 41.12
CA ASN A 465 14.96 25.61 40.79
C ASN A 465 13.62 25.06 40.29
N TYR A 466 12.54 25.77 40.61
CA TYR A 466 11.18 25.56 40.11
C TYR A 466 10.54 24.21 40.47
N VAL A 467 11.08 23.49 41.46
CA VAL A 467 10.60 22.13 41.80
C VAL A 467 9.10 22.11 42.08
N PHE A 468 8.57 23.05 42.87
CA PHE A 468 7.14 23.14 43.18
C PHE A 468 6.47 24.41 42.64
N ASP A 469 7.04 25.03 41.61
CA ASP A 469 6.43 26.22 41.00
C ASP A 469 5.08 25.87 40.35
N GLY A 470 4.03 26.65 40.61
CA GLY A 470 2.67 26.32 40.18
C GLY A 470 1.96 25.22 40.97
N CYS A 471 2.52 24.74 42.08
CA CYS A 471 1.90 23.70 42.93
C CYS A 471 1.14 24.31 44.14
N PRO A 472 -0.08 23.85 44.44
CA PRO A 472 -0.84 24.27 45.62
C PRO A 472 -0.61 23.35 46.83
N LEU A 473 0.65 23.16 47.26
CA LEU A 473 0.98 22.24 48.36
C LEU A 473 0.28 22.63 49.67
N THR A 474 -0.35 21.66 50.32
CA THR A 474 -0.89 21.78 51.68
C THR A 474 0.03 21.13 52.71
N ASP A 475 0.74 20.07 52.33
CA ASP A 475 1.58 19.27 53.22
C ASP A 475 2.88 18.87 52.51
N LEU A 476 4.01 19.20 53.12
CA LEU A 476 5.32 18.77 52.67
C LEU A 476 5.99 17.96 53.78
N TYR A 477 6.24 16.69 53.52
CA TYR A 477 6.94 15.79 54.42
C TYR A 477 8.40 15.67 54.01
N ILE A 478 9.30 15.79 54.98
CA ILE A 478 10.74 15.66 54.75
C ILE A 478 11.35 14.77 55.81
N ASP A 479 11.91 13.64 55.37
CA ASP A 479 12.57 12.68 56.28
C ASP A 479 14.04 13.04 56.57
N ALA A 480 14.58 14.03 55.83
CA ALA A 480 15.97 14.47 55.99
C ALA A 480 16.22 15.01 57.41
N GLN A 481 17.36 14.60 57.99
CA GLN A 481 17.70 14.97 59.37
C GLN A 481 18.13 16.44 59.51
N TYR A 482 18.52 17.08 58.42
CA TYR A 482 18.91 18.48 58.34
C TYR A 482 18.22 19.12 57.13
N PRO A 483 17.96 20.44 57.16
CA PRO A 483 17.25 21.11 56.08
C PRO A 483 18.04 21.01 54.77
N PRO A 484 17.45 20.46 53.69
CA PRO A 484 18.11 20.40 52.38
C PRO A 484 18.45 21.80 51.84
N VAL A 485 19.50 21.89 51.03
CA VAL A 485 19.85 23.13 50.33
C VAL A 485 18.81 23.41 49.25
N CYS A 486 18.32 24.65 49.18
CA CYS A 486 17.38 25.10 48.16
C CYS A 486 18.05 26.12 47.23
N ASN A 487 17.95 25.90 45.92
CA ASN A 487 18.26 26.96 44.96
C ASN A 487 17.25 28.12 45.10
N SER A 488 17.61 29.31 44.58
CA SER A 488 16.87 30.55 44.78
C SER A 488 15.36 30.45 44.48
N ASN A 489 14.98 29.68 43.45
CA ASN A 489 13.59 29.51 43.02
C ASN A 489 13.04 28.11 43.31
N ALA A 490 13.62 27.35 44.25
CA ALA A 490 13.30 25.94 44.44
C ALA A 490 11.88 25.67 44.94
N LEU A 491 11.44 26.44 45.95
CA LEU A 491 10.19 26.15 46.66
C LEU A 491 8.96 26.69 45.92
N THR A 492 8.86 27.98 45.63
CA THR A 492 7.75 28.52 44.82
C THR A 492 8.05 29.92 44.33
N SER A 493 7.53 30.26 43.14
CA SER A 493 7.37 31.64 42.66
C SER A 493 5.90 32.06 42.67
N THR A 494 4.98 31.23 42.16
CA THR A 494 3.53 31.48 42.17
C THR A 494 2.74 30.17 42.02
N PRO A 495 1.68 29.88 42.82
CA PRO A 495 1.25 30.60 44.02
C PRO A 495 2.20 30.36 45.19
N ASP A 496 2.34 31.34 46.09
CA ASP A 496 3.14 31.17 47.30
C ASP A 496 2.39 30.32 48.34
N PHE A 497 2.64 29.01 48.36
CA PHE A 497 2.01 28.07 49.29
C PHE A 497 2.65 28.08 50.68
N LEU A 498 3.82 28.69 50.86
CA LEU A 498 4.62 28.56 52.09
C LEU A 498 3.87 29.01 53.36
N PRO A 499 3.08 30.10 53.35
CA PRO A 499 2.34 30.52 54.54
C PRO A 499 1.24 29.53 54.97
N THR A 500 0.67 28.77 54.03
CA THR A 500 -0.46 27.86 54.25
C THR A 500 -0.09 26.39 54.33
N CYS A 501 1.10 26.02 53.84
CA CYS A 501 1.58 24.65 53.85
C CYS A 501 2.15 24.26 55.23
N THR A 502 1.80 23.06 55.68
CA THR A 502 2.40 22.43 56.86
C THR A 502 3.66 21.66 56.44
N LEU A 503 4.79 22.06 57.01
CA LEU A 503 6.05 21.33 56.89
C LEU A 503 6.17 20.32 58.02
N HIS A 504 6.21 19.04 57.66
CA HIS A 504 6.40 17.91 58.57
C HIS A 504 7.86 17.48 58.53
N VAL A 505 8.55 17.55 59.67
CA VAL A 505 9.98 17.22 59.79
C VAL A 505 10.21 16.15 60.86
N PRO A 506 11.38 15.47 60.89
CA PRO A 506 11.60 14.39 61.84
C PRO A 506 11.62 14.90 63.28
N LYS A 507 11.14 14.07 64.21
CA LYS A 507 11.20 14.33 65.65
C LYS A 507 12.55 14.90 66.12
N GLY A 508 12.50 16.03 66.83
CA GLY A 508 13.68 16.73 67.35
C GLY A 508 14.43 17.59 66.32
N ARG A 509 13.95 17.71 65.08
CA ARG A 509 14.62 18.48 64.02
C ARG A 509 14.01 19.86 63.75
N LYS A 510 12.86 20.21 64.33
CA LYS A 510 12.15 21.48 64.06
C LYS A 510 13.01 22.74 64.20
N ASN A 511 13.91 22.78 65.18
CA ASN A 511 14.75 23.95 65.41
C ASN A 511 15.78 24.17 64.31
N PHE A 512 16.28 23.10 63.66
CA PHE A 512 17.19 23.23 62.53
C PHE A 512 16.48 23.85 61.32
N TYR A 513 15.26 23.40 61.03
CA TYR A 513 14.45 23.95 59.93
C TYR A 513 14.02 25.41 60.18
N LYS A 514 13.72 25.79 61.43
CA LYS A 514 13.44 27.18 61.78
C LYS A 514 14.66 28.11 61.68
N ALA A 515 15.87 27.58 61.80
CA ALA A 515 17.10 28.35 61.68
C ALA A 515 17.51 28.59 60.22
N ASP A 516 17.06 27.76 59.29
CA ASP A 516 17.41 27.84 57.88
C ASP A 516 16.63 28.95 57.13
N ALA A 517 17.31 29.65 56.22
CA ALA A 517 16.74 30.79 55.51
C ALA A 517 15.58 30.43 54.56
N SER A 518 15.62 29.24 53.95
CA SER A 518 14.58 28.75 53.03
C SER A 518 13.43 28.13 53.80
N TRP A 519 13.73 27.28 54.78
CA TRP A 519 12.73 26.47 55.47
C TRP A 519 11.95 27.21 56.56
N LYS A 520 12.52 28.27 57.14
CA LYS A 520 11.78 29.12 58.10
C LYS A 520 10.59 29.88 57.49
N ARG A 521 10.47 29.88 56.16
CA ARG A 521 9.39 30.56 55.42
C ARG A 521 8.03 29.85 55.56
N PHE A 522 8.02 28.57 55.95
CA PHE A 522 6.79 27.83 56.17
C PHE A 522 6.04 28.35 57.40
N GLY A 523 4.74 28.61 57.26
CA GLY A 523 3.90 29.14 58.34
C GLY A 523 3.75 28.17 59.51
N THR A 524 3.65 26.87 59.20
CA THR A 524 3.51 25.80 60.19
C THR A 524 4.62 24.77 60.01
N ILE A 525 5.37 24.50 61.09
CA ILE A 525 6.37 23.42 61.13
C ILE A 525 6.03 22.50 62.31
N VAL A 526 5.78 21.24 62.03
CA VAL A 526 5.45 20.19 63.01
C VAL A 526 6.49 19.07 62.97
N GLU A 527 6.58 18.33 64.06
CA GLU A 527 7.46 17.17 64.17
C GLU A 527 6.62 15.90 64.11
N GLU A 528 7.07 14.91 63.35
CA GLU A 528 6.49 13.56 63.28
C GLU A 528 7.46 12.49 63.80
#